data_AF-C6HX70-F1
#
_entry.id   AF-C6HX70-F1
#
_cell.length_a   1.000
_cell.length_b   1.000
_cell.length_c   1.000
_cell.angle_alpha   90.00
_cell.angle_beta   90.00
_cell.angle_gamma   90.00
#
_symmetry.space_group_name_H-M   'P 1'
#
loop_
_entity.id
_entity.type
_entity.pdbx_description
1 polymer ?
#
loop_
_entity_poly.entity_id
_entity_poly.type
_entity_poly.pdbx_seq_one_letter_code
_entity_poly.pdbx_strand_id
1 'polypeptide(L)'
;MIDHTRLSELRTHEFSKSLRGYSPQEVDDFLHTLFDEISEILDKTAALTAQVEDLEGEKESLRKREESLGSTLVAAQSAAEEWKAVARREADQIIREARSEAEERIRKAEEEVEVILQAARERAGAFEEGRGRLRQDLSLTLSRLRGELDALYEAMDRWEKGVSDLGKGPGIEERLH
;
A
#
# COMPACT_ATOMS: atom_id res chain seq x y z
N MET A 1 -2.46 68.71 3.03
CA MET A 1 -1.54 69.48 3.88
C MET A 1 -2.32 70.63 4.48
N ILE A 2 -2.53 70.61 5.79
CA ILE A 2 -3.25 71.67 6.50
C ILE A 2 -2.32 72.88 6.55
N ASP A 3 -2.78 74.00 6.01
CA ASP A 3 -1.93 75.14 5.68
C ASP A 3 -1.87 76.14 6.83
N HIS A 4 -0.97 75.89 7.80
CA HIS A 4 -0.70 76.80 8.91
C HIS A 4 -0.24 78.18 8.44
N THR A 5 0.28 78.29 7.20
CA THR A 5 0.75 79.55 6.60
C THR A 5 -0.36 80.59 6.52
N ARG A 6 -1.59 80.17 6.20
CA ARG A 6 -2.75 81.08 6.15
C ARG A 6 -3.18 81.57 7.52
N LEU A 7 -3.00 80.75 8.57
CA LEU A 7 -3.31 81.16 9.93
C LEU A 7 -2.33 82.24 10.42
N SER A 8 -1.04 82.08 10.07
CA SER A 8 -0.03 83.11 10.34
C SER A 8 -0.27 84.42 9.58
N GLU A 9 -0.75 84.36 8.34
CA GLU A 9 -1.11 85.55 7.56
C GLU A 9 -2.30 86.30 8.20
N LEU A 10 -3.33 85.58 8.63
CA LEU A 10 -4.49 86.15 9.33
C LEU A 10 -4.11 86.78 10.67
N ARG A 11 -3.14 86.20 11.40
CA ARG A 11 -2.66 86.73 12.67
C ARG A 11 -1.93 88.08 12.54
N THR A 12 -1.35 88.37 11.39
CA THR A 12 -0.63 89.62 11.10
C THR A 12 -1.51 90.71 10.47
N HIS A 13 -2.81 90.46 10.31
CA HIS A 13 -3.71 91.37 9.60
C HIS A 13 -4.08 92.60 10.44
N GLU A 14 -3.86 93.81 9.90
CA GLU A 14 -4.27 95.07 10.53
C GLU A 14 -5.64 95.54 10.03
N PHE A 15 -6.52 95.94 10.94
CA PHE A 15 -7.84 96.49 10.61
C PHE A 15 -7.80 98.02 10.39
N SER A 16 -8.57 98.52 9.43
CA SER A 16 -8.72 99.96 9.19
C SER A 16 -9.46 100.66 10.35
N LYS A 17 -8.99 101.84 10.77
CA LYS A 17 -9.59 102.61 11.88
C LYS A 17 -10.81 103.42 11.41
N SER A 18 -11.88 103.42 12.21
CA SER A 18 -13.16 104.11 11.95
C SER A 18 -13.58 104.95 13.17
N LEU A 19 -14.29 106.07 12.94
CA LEU A 19 -14.77 107.00 13.98
C LEU A 19 -15.79 106.37 14.97
N ARG A 20 -16.38 105.22 14.62
CA ARG A 20 -17.19 104.36 15.49
C ARG A 20 -16.87 102.89 15.20
N GLY A 21 -16.70 102.06 16.24
CA GLY A 21 -16.37 100.65 16.07
C GLY A 21 -16.12 99.95 17.41
N TYR A 22 -15.83 98.65 17.34
CA TYR A 22 -15.40 97.85 18.49
C TYR A 22 -14.05 98.34 19.04
N SER A 23 -13.80 98.09 20.33
CA SER A 23 -12.53 98.39 20.97
C SER A 23 -11.41 97.57 20.31
N PRO A 24 -10.35 98.20 19.76
CA PRO A 24 -9.23 97.47 19.16
C PRO A 24 -8.60 96.45 20.13
N GLN A 25 -8.53 96.79 21.43
CA GLN A 25 -7.96 95.93 22.46
C GLN A 25 -8.79 94.64 22.68
N GLU A 26 -10.11 94.78 22.72
CA GLU A 26 -11.03 93.66 22.95
C GLU A 26 -11.10 92.74 21.73
N VAL A 27 -10.98 93.32 20.52
CA VAL A 27 -10.89 92.57 19.26
C VAL A 27 -9.56 91.81 19.18
N ASP A 28 -8.43 92.43 19.54
CA ASP A 28 -7.12 91.76 19.55
C ASP A 28 -7.09 90.58 20.54
N ASP A 29 -7.59 90.77 21.77
CA ASP A 29 -7.64 89.71 22.78
C ASP A 29 -8.52 88.52 22.33
N PHE A 30 -9.67 88.82 21.69
CA PHE A 30 -10.55 87.80 21.12
C PHE A 30 -9.89 87.06 19.95
N LEU A 31 -9.23 87.79 19.04
CA LEU A 31 -8.54 87.20 17.90
C LEU A 31 -7.37 86.34 18.35
N HIS A 32 -6.61 86.74 19.37
CA HIS A 32 -5.57 85.89 19.96
C HIS A 32 -6.11 84.56 20.46
N THR A 33 -7.20 84.59 21.23
CA THR A 33 -7.86 83.38 21.72
C THR A 33 -8.35 82.50 20.55
N LEU A 34 -8.96 83.13 19.53
CA LEU A 34 -9.43 82.43 18.34
C LEU A 34 -8.28 81.79 17.55
N PHE A 35 -7.14 82.46 17.41
CA PHE A 35 -5.96 81.92 16.73
C PHE A 35 -5.37 80.72 17.47
N ASP A 36 -5.32 80.78 18.81
CA ASP A 36 -4.82 79.67 19.63
C ASP A 36 -5.74 78.44 19.49
N GLU A 37 -7.07 78.62 19.58
CA GLU A 37 -8.04 77.55 19.38
C GLU A 37 -7.96 76.94 17.97
N ILE A 38 -7.86 77.77 16.92
CA ILE A 38 -7.72 77.29 15.55
C ILE A 38 -6.40 76.53 15.39
N SER A 39 -5.29 77.05 15.93
CA SER A 39 -3.99 76.36 15.87
C SER A 39 -4.07 74.97 16.50
N GLU A 40 -4.67 74.86 17.68
CA GLU A 40 -4.85 73.58 18.38
C GLU A 40 -5.70 72.61 17.54
N ILE A 41 -6.77 73.09 16.90
CA ILE A 41 -7.60 72.28 16.01
C ILE A 41 -6.79 71.80 14.79
N LEU A 42 -6.01 72.68 14.17
CA LEU A 42 -5.22 72.30 12.99
C LEU A 42 -4.13 71.27 13.34
N ASP A 43 -3.47 71.41 14.48
CA ASP A 43 -2.46 70.45 14.97
C ASP A 43 -3.10 69.09 15.28
N LYS A 44 -4.24 69.08 15.98
CA LYS A 44 -5.03 67.85 16.23
C LYS A 44 -5.46 67.19 14.93
N THR A 45 -5.91 67.98 13.96
CA THR A 45 -6.35 67.45 12.66
C THR A 45 -5.17 66.84 11.91
N ALA A 46 -4.01 67.49 11.90
CA ALA A 46 -2.79 66.95 11.28
C ALA A 46 -2.34 65.63 11.94
N ALA A 47 -2.35 65.56 13.27
CA ALA A 47 -2.01 64.35 14.01
C ALA A 47 -2.98 63.20 13.72
N LEU A 48 -4.29 63.48 13.71
CA LEU A 48 -5.31 62.48 13.39
C LEU A 48 -5.22 62.02 11.93
N THR A 49 -4.95 62.92 10.97
CA THR A 49 -4.74 62.53 9.58
C THR A 49 -3.53 61.62 9.43
N ALA A 50 -2.40 61.94 10.07
CA ALA A 50 -1.22 61.08 10.05
C ALA A 50 -1.50 59.70 10.67
N GLN A 51 -2.26 59.64 11.76
CA GLN A 51 -2.65 58.37 12.38
C GLN A 51 -3.57 57.54 11.48
N VAL A 52 -4.51 58.18 10.77
CA VAL A 52 -5.39 57.49 9.81
C VAL A 52 -4.57 56.91 8.67
N GLU A 53 -3.63 57.67 8.10
CA GLU A 53 -2.76 57.21 7.02
C GLU A 53 -1.91 55.98 7.45
N ASP A 54 -1.36 56.01 8.67
CA ASP A 54 -0.59 54.88 9.23
C ASP A 54 -1.47 53.63 9.42
N LEU A 55 -2.65 53.79 10.03
CA LEU A 55 -3.60 52.69 10.24
C LEU A 55 -4.12 52.11 8.92
N GLU A 56 -4.34 52.94 7.90
CA GLU A 56 -4.71 52.48 6.57
C GLU A 56 -3.59 51.67 5.91
N GLY A 57 -2.33 52.09 6.09
CA GLY A 57 -1.15 51.35 5.64
C GLY A 57 -1.03 49.98 6.32
N GLU A 58 -1.20 49.92 7.64
CA GLU A 58 -1.15 48.67 8.40
C GLU A 58 -2.27 47.72 7.96
N LYS A 59 -3.50 48.25 7.82
CA LYS A 59 -4.66 47.50 7.35
C LYS A 59 -4.44 46.89 5.97
N GLU A 60 -3.83 47.63 5.05
CA GLU A 60 -3.53 47.13 3.71
C GLU A 60 -2.45 46.03 3.73
N SER A 61 -1.42 46.19 4.57
CA SER A 61 -0.42 45.14 4.80
C SER A 61 -1.04 43.86 5.37
N LEU A 62 -1.94 43.99 6.35
CA LEU A 62 -2.66 42.86 6.93
C LEU A 62 -3.53 42.15 5.90
N ARG A 63 -4.28 42.89 5.07
CA ARG A 63 -5.09 42.31 3.99
C ARG A 63 -4.25 41.50 3.01
N LYS A 64 -3.10 42.04 2.57
CA LYS A 64 -2.19 41.31 1.67
C LYS A 64 -1.65 40.02 2.30
N ARG A 65 -1.35 40.04 3.60
CA ARG A 65 -0.93 38.83 4.34
C ARG A 65 -2.06 37.82 4.43
N GLU A 66 -3.29 38.24 4.73
CA GLU A 66 -4.46 37.38 4.76
C GLU A 66 -4.74 36.73 3.40
N GLU A 67 -4.65 37.49 2.31
CA GLU A 67 -4.79 36.95 0.94
C GLU A 67 -3.70 35.93 0.61
N SER A 68 -2.45 36.20 0.98
CA SER A 68 -1.34 35.26 0.81
C SER A 68 -1.53 34.00 1.65
N LEU A 69 -2.03 34.12 2.88
CA LEU A 69 -2.33 32.97 3.73
C LEU A 69 -3.50 32.16 3.17
N GLY A 70 -4.56 32.82 2.71
CA GLY A 70 -5.72 32.17 2.08
C GLY A 70 -5.33 31.38 0.85
N SER A 71 -4.54 31.98 -0.05
CA SER A 71 -4.03 31.28 -1.24
C SER A 71 -3.12 30.10 -0.89
N THR A 72 -2.26 30.25 0.13
CA THR A 72 -1.41 29.16 0.63
C THR A 72 -2.24 28.01 1.22
N LEU A 73 -3.29 28.32 2.00
CA LEU A 73 -4.19 27.31 2.56
C LEU A 73 -4.93 26.54 1.47
N VAL A 74 -5.43 27.24 0.44
CA VAL A 74 -6.08 26.60 -0.72
C VAL A 74 -5.09 25.69 -1.44
N ALA A 75 -3.87 26.16 -1.71
CA ALA A 75 -2.83 25.36 -2.35
C ALA A 75 -2.47 24.11 -1.51
N ALA A 76 -2.32 24.27 -0.20
CA ALA A 76 -2.04 23.17 0.72
C ALA A 76 -3.19 22.14 0.74
N GLN A 77 -4.44 22.61 0.72
CA GLN A 77 -5.61 21.73 0.66
C GLN A 77 -5.68 20.96 -0.67
N SER A 78 -5.45 21.64 -1.80
CA SER A 78 -5.40 21.00 -3.12
C SER A 78 -4.29 19.95 -3.19
N ALA A 79 -3.10 20.28 -2.67
CA ALA A 79 -2.01 19.32 -2.58
C ALA A 79 -2.40 18.12 -1.70
N ALA A 80 -2.97 18.33 -0.51
CA ALA A 80 -3.38 17.24 0.36
C ALA A 80 -4.40 16.29 -0.30
N GLU A 81 -5.38 16.82 -1.05
CA GLU A 81 -6.33 16.00 -1.80
C GLU A 81 -5.68 15.25 -2.98
N GLU A 82 -4.74 15.89 -3.70
CA GLU A 82 -3.98 15.24 -4.77
C GLU A 82 -3.14 14.06 -4.23
N TRP A 83 -2.40 14.30 -3.15
CA TRP A 83 -1.59 13.27 -2.48
C TRP A 83 -2.46 12.12 -1.98
N LYS A 84 -3.63 12.41 -1.41
CA LYS A 84 -4.60 11.39 -0.99
C LYS A 84 -5.13 10.59 -2.17
N ALA A 85 -5.37 11.21 -3.32
CA ALA A 85 -5.79 10.52 -4.53
C ALA A 85 -4.68 9.62 -5.09
N VAL A 86 -3.43 10.08 -5.10
CA VAL A 86 -2.27 9.28 -5.52
C VAL A 86 -2.08 8.08 -4.59
N ALA A 87 -2.04 8.30 -3.27
CA ALA A 87 -1.88 7.24 -2.28
C ALA A 87 -2.98 6.16 -2.38
N ARG A 88 -4.23 6.55 -2.67
CA ARG A 88 -5.32 5.59 -2.92
C ARG A 88 -5.08 4.76 -4.17
N ARG A 89 -4.70 5.38 -5.29
CA ARG A 89 -4.41 4.65 -6.54
C ARG A 89 -3.25 3.68 -6.37
N GLU A 90 -2.20 4.11 -5.68
CA GLU A 90 -1.02 3.30 -5.40
C GLU A 90 -1.36 2.13 -4.47
N ALA A 91 -2.15 2.36 -3.41
CA ALA A 91 -2.65 1.29 -2.56
C ALA A 91 -3.50 0.27 -3.35
N ASP A 92 -4.40 0.73 -4.20
CA ASP A 92 -5.21 -0.15 -5.05
C ASP A 92 -4.33 -0.94 -6.04
N GLN A 93 -3.27 -0.33 -6.55
CA GLN A 93 -2.30 -0.99 -7.42
C GLN A 93 -1.53 -2.08 -6.68
N ILE A 94 -0.97 -1.78 -5.51
CA ILE A 94 -0.28 -2.75 -4.66
C ILE A 94 -1.19 -3.94 -4.34
N ILE A 95 -2.46 -3.69 -4.00
CA ILE A 95 -3.43 -4.76 -3.73
C ILE A 95 -3.66 -5.62 -4.98
N ARG A 96 -3.80 -5.02 -6.16
CA ARG A 96 -3.99 -5.78 -7.41
C ARG A 96 -2.76 -6.62 -7.76
N GLU A 97 -1.56 -6.05 -7.63
CA GLU A 97 -0.30 -6.75 -7.87
C GLU A 97 -0.13 -7.92 -6.91
N ALA A 98 -0.33 -7.69 -5.61
CA ALA A 98 -0.25 -8.74 -4.59
C ALA A 98 -1.26 -9.88 -4.84
N ARG A 99 -2.49 -9.56 -5.29
CA ARG A 99 -3.48 -10.58 -5.67
C ARG A 99 -3.03 -11.38 -6.89
N SER A 100 -2.54 -10.70 -7.93
CA SER A 100 -2.05 -11.36 -9.13
C SER A 100 -0.85 -12.27 -8.85
N GLU A 101 0.08 -11.83 -8.02
CA GLU A 101 1.21 -12.64 -7.57
C GLU A 101 0.77 -13.84 -6.73
N ALA A 102 -0.20 -13.66 -5.84
CA ALA A 102 -0.74 -14.75 -5.03
C ALA A 102 -1.43 -15.80 -5.90
N GLU A 103 -2.26 -15.39 -6.85
CA GLU A 103 -2.91 -16.29 -7.82
C GLU A 103 -1.87 -17.05 -8.66
N GLU A 104 -0.82 -16.37 -9.11
CA GLU A 104 0.26 -17.01 -9.87
C GLU A 104 1.04 -18.04 -9.03
N ARG A 105 1.30 -17.75 -7.75
CA ARG A 105 1.93 -18.70 -6.83
C ARG A 105 1.04 -19.92 -6.59
N ILE A 106 -0.27 -19.72 -6.44
CA ILE A 106 -1.22 -20.82 -6.27
C ILE A 106 -1.25 -21.70 -7.52
N ARG A 107 -1.35 -21.10 -8.72
CA ARG A 107 -1.32 -21.86 -9.99
C ARG A 107 -0.05 -22.70 -10.11
N LYS A 108 1.12 -22.13 -9.84
CA LYS A 108 2.39 -22.87 -9.87
C LYS A 108 2.41 -24.03 -8.86
N ALA A 109 1.90 -23.81 -7.65
CA ALA A 109 1.82 -24.86 -6.65
C ALA A 109 0.85 -25.98 -7.08
N GLU A 110 -0.28 -25.63 -7.71
CA GLU A 110 -1.23 -26.61 -8.26
C GLU A 110 -0.60 -27.44 -9.38
N GLU A 111 0.12 -26.80 -10.31
CA GLU A 111 0.87 -27.48 -11.38
C GLU A 111 1.94 -28.43 -10.81
N GLU A 112 2.71 -27.97 -9.82
CA GLU A 112 3.72 -28.81 -9.14
C GLU A 112 3.07 -30.02 -8.44
N VAL A 113 1.93 -29.82 -7.77
CA VAL A 113 1.17 -30.89 -7.13
C VAL A 113 0.69 -31.90 -8.18
N GLU A 114 0.18 -31.44 -9.32
CA GLU A 114 -0.26 -32.34 -10.40
C GLU A 114 0.89 -33.21 -10.93
N VAL A 115 2.07 -32.60 -11.16
CA VAL A 115 3.28 -33.33 -11.56
C VAL A 115 3.67 -34.38 -10.52
N ILE A 116 3.67 -34.02 -9.24
CA ILE A 116 4.01 -34.94 -8.15
C ILE A 116 3.00 -36.10 -8.09
N LEU A 117 1.70 -35.81 -8.22
CA LEU A 117 0.65 -36.83 -8.21
C LEU A 117 0.76 -37.77 -9.41
N GLN A 118 1.07 -37.25 -10.60
CA GLN A 118 1.30 -38.07 -11.77
C GLN A 118 2.50 -39.01 -11.56
N ALA A 119 3.64 -38.47 -11.12
CA ALA A 119 4.83 -39.27 -10.84
C ALA A 119 4.57 -40.34 -9.76
N ALA A 120 3.78 -40.02 -8.73
CA ALA A 120 3.38 -40.97 -7.70
C ALA A 120 2.50 -42.10 -8.26
N ARG A 121 1.54 -41.79 -9.14
CA ARG A 121 0.68 -42.77 -9.81
C ARG A 121 1.49 -43.69 -10.71
N GLU A 122 2.39 -43.14 -11.52
CA GLU A 122 3.27 -43.93 -12.39
C GLU A 122 4.14 -44.90 -11.57
N ARG A 123 4.71 -44.42 -10.46
CA ARG A 123 5.52 -45.25 -9.56
C ARG A 123 4.70 -46.32 -8.85
N ALA A 124 3.47 -46.02 -8.44
CA ALA A 124 2.56 -47.00 -7.86
C ALA A 124 2.18 -48.09 -8.88
N GLY A 125 1.85 -47.71 -10.12
CA GLY A 125 1.55 -48.65 -11.20
C GLY A 125 2.73 -49.57 -11.51
N ALA A 126 3.94 -49.01 -11.65
CA ALA A 126 5.16 -49.79 -11.87
C ALA A 126 5.43 -50.80 -10.72
N PHE A 127 5.14 -50.40 -9.48
CA PHE A 127 5.27 -51.29 -8.32
C PHE A 127 4.24 -52.43 -8.35
N GLU A 128 2.98 -52.14 -8.69
CA GLU A 128 1.93 -53.15 -8.82
C GLU A 128 2.22 -54.14 -9.94
N GLU A 129 2.68 -53.66 -11.09
CA GLU A 129 3.13 -54.52 -12.20
C GLU A 129 4.29 -55.42 -11.78
N GLY A 130 5.31 -54.85 -11.13
CA GLY A 130 6.46 -55.61 -10.64
C GLY A 130 6.05 -56.71 -9.66
N ARG A 131 5.13 -56.39 -8.74
CA ARG A 131 4.55 -57.37 -7.81
C ARG A 131 3.74 -58.45 -8.55
N GLY A 132 3.01 -58.09 -9.59
CA GLY A 132 2.28 -59.03 -10.45
C GLY A 132 3.20 -60.03 -11.15
N ARG A 133 4.27 -59.52 -11.78
CA ARG A 133 5.30 -60.35 -12.44
C ARG A 133 5.97 -61.31 -11.45
N LEU A 134 6.40 -60.81 -10.29
CA LEU A 134 7.02 -61.64 -9.26
C LEU A 134 6.10 -62.77 -8.79
N ARG A 135 4.81 -62.46 -8.59
CA ARG A 135 3.81 -63.48 -8.21
C ARG A 135 3.63 -64.53 -9.30
N GLN A 136 3.59 -64.12 -10.56
CA GLN A 136 3.49 -65.03 -11.70
C GLN A 136 4.71 -65.94 -11.79
N ASP A 137 5.91 -65.38 -11.72
CA ASP A 137 7.18 -66.13 -11.77
C ASP A 137 7.27 -67.16 -10.64
N LEU A 138 6.88 -66.76 -9.42
CA LEU A 138 6.81 -67.67 -8.28
C LEU A 138 5.81 -68.79 -8.53
N SER A 139 4.61 -68.48 -9.04
CA SER A 139 3.60 -69.48 -9.36
C SER A 139 4.12 -70.48 -10.40
N LEU A 140 4.76 -70.00 -11.47
CA LEU A 140 5.33 -70.86 -12.50
C LEU A 140 6.44 -71.76 -11.95
N THR A 141 7.32 -71.19 -11.11
CA THR A 141 8.41 -71.93 -10.46
C THR A 141 7.86 -73.02 -9.54
N LEU A 142 6.86 -72.70 -8.72
CA LEU A 142 6.21 -73.68 -7.84
C LEU A 142 5.51 -74.79 -8.62
N SER A 143 4.79 -74.45 -9.70
CA SER A 143 4.16 -75.44 -10.59
C SER A 143 5.18 -76.36 -11.25
N ARG A 144 6.32 -75.81 -11.69
CA ARG A 144 7.43 -76.60 -12.24
C ARG A 144 8.00 -77.57 -11.21
N LEU A 145 8.38 -77.07 -10.03
CA LEU A 145 8.95 -77.90 -8.96
C LEU A 145 7.99 -79.01 -8.53
N ARG A 146 6.68 -78.69 -8.47
CA ARG A 146 5.65 -79.68 -8.20
C ARG A 146 5.63 -80.79 -9.26
N GLY A 147 5.68 -80.43 -10.54
CA GLY A 147 5.75 -81.41 -11.62
C GLY A 147 7.01 -82.28 -11.58
N GLU A 148 8.16 -81.69 -11.23
CA GLU A 148 9.42 -82.44 -11.03
C GLU A 148 9.29 -83.45 -9.86
N LEU A 149 8.67 -83.07 -8.75
CA LEU A 149 8.39 -83.97 -7.62
C LEU A 149 7.43 -85.09 -8.00
N ASP A 150 6.34 -84.78 -8.70
CA ASP A 150 5.37 -85.78 -9.15
C ASP A 150 6.04 -86.83 -10.06
N ALA A 151 6.91 -86.39 -10.98
CA ALA A 151 7.67 -87.29 -11.86
C ALA A 151 8.66 -88.18 -11.08
N LEU A 152 9.31 -87.66 -10.03
CA LEU A 152 10.18 -88.44 -9.14
C LEU A 152 9.37 -89.49 -8.37
N TYR A 153 8.20 -89.13 -7.85
CA TYR A 153 7.31 -90.08 -7.17
C TYR A 153 6.88 -91.22 -8.10
N GLU A 154 6.47 -90.90 -9.33
CA GLU A 154 6.14 -91.94 -10.30
C GLU A 154 7.34 -92.83 -10.67
N ALA A 155 8.54 -92.24 -10.76
CA ALA A 155 9.75 -93.02 -11.03
C ALA A 155 10.08 -93.98 -9.89
N MET A 156 9.90 -93.55 -8.63
CA MET A 156 10.05 -94.41 -7.47
C MET A 156 9.02 -95.54 -7.44
N ASP A 157 7.74 -95.26 -7.70
CA ASP A 157 6.69 -96.29 -7.76
C ASP A 157 6.95 -97.31 -8.89
N ARG A 158 7.42 -96.85 -10.07
CA ARG A 158 7.86 -97.74 -11.15
C ARG A 158 9.04 -98.61 -10.75
N TRP A 159 10.01 -98.04 -10.04
CA TRP A 159 11.18 -98.78 -9.57
C TRP A 159 10.79 -99.83 -8.50
N GLU A 160 9.91 -99.48 -7.56
CA GLU A 160 9.39 -100.40 -6.54
C GLU A 160 8.61 -101.57 -7.16
N LYS A 161 7.75 -101.31 -8.14
CA LYS A 161 7.06 -102.36 -8.91
C LYS A 161 8.05 -103.27 -9.64
N GLY A 162 9.04 -102.70 -10.31
CA GLY A 162 10.08 -103.47 -11.01
C GLY A 162 10.94 -104.34 -10.08
N VAL A 163 11.28 -103.85 -8.88
CA VAL A 163 11.99 -104.62 -7.85
C VAL A 163 11.12 -105.74 -7.29
N SER A 164 9.83 -105.49 -7.06
CA SER A 164 8.85 -106.50 -6.64
C SER A 164 8.69 -107.62 -7.67
N ASP A 165 8.71 -107.28 -8.97
CA ASP A 165 8.62 -108.24 -10.07
C ASP A 165 9.90 -109.08 -10.21
N LEU A 166 11.09 -108.51 -9.93
CA LEU A 166 12.35 -109.25 -9.88
C LEU A 166 12.43 -110.22 -8.69
N GLY A 167 11.77 -109.91 -7.57
CA GLY A 167 11.62 -110.83 -6.44
C GLY A 167 10.69 -112.03 -6.71
N LYS A 168 9.97 -112.02 -7.85
CA LYS A 168 9.08 -113.10 -8.31
C LYS A 168 9.61 -113.88 -9.51
N GLY A 169 10.89 -113.69 -9.89
CA GLY A 169 11.56 -114.51 -10.90
C GLY A 169 11.60 -116.00 -10.51
N PRO A 170 11.60 -116.93 -11.49
CA PRO A 170 11.42 -118.36 -11.22
C PRO A 170 12.51 -118.86 -10.28
N GLY A 171 12.10 -119.54 -9.21
CA GLY A 171 13.00 -120.20 -8.28
C GLY A 171 13.99 -121.06 -9.04
N ILE A 172 15.29 -120.83 -8.81
CA ILE A 172 16.35 -121.70 -9.27
C ILE A 172 16.31 -122.94 -8.39
N GLU A 173 15.38 -123.85 -8.66
CA GLU A 173 15.48 -125.26 -8.30
C GLU A 173 15.23 -126.07 -9.57
N GLU A 174 16.28 -126.21 -10.38
CA GLU A 174 16.45 -127.42 -11.16
C GLU A 174 17.35 -128.36 -10.34
N ARG A 175 16.96 -129.65 -10.28
CA ARG A 175 17.67 -130.83 -9.76
C ARG A 175 17.28 -131.27 -8.34
N LEU A 176 16.42 -132.29 -8.25
CA LEU A 176 16.80 -133.65 -7.85
C LEU A 176 15.60 -134.60 -7.93
N HIS A 177 15.81 -135.70 -8.66
CA HIS A 177 15.00 -136.93 -8.83
C HIS A 177 13.79 -136.93 -9.76
#